data_AF-A0A9D6JCG1-F1
#
_entry.id   AF-A0A9D6JCG1-F1
#
_cell.length_a   1.000
_cell.length_b   1.000
_cell.length_c   1.000
_cell.angle_alpha   90.00
_cell.angle_beta   90.00
_cell.angle_gamma   90.00
#
_symmetry.space_group_name_H-M   'P 1'
#
loop_
_entity.id
_entity.type
_entity.pdbx_description
1 polymer ?
#
loop_
_entity_poly.entity_id
_entity_poly.type
_entity_poly.pdbx_seq_one_letter_code
_entity_poly.pdbx_strand_id
1 'polypeptide(L)'
;MRFFERKKLWIAPLIAAALLMPVDSQARTTAEIVAGRVVSSPEQTGTLWFVHPKLLTRQQITTWQSVLDIAAKSGTTISVAGFDRIDSGTDTSVFDTKLAKRMRGRMLLDVSTGERWYVSTSDFRRYSVASAEDAYEIFDLVKLGISAKNLNRIPTALEDSTSSMKLRQRLRGRILWHVESNTRWYVSPKDFKRYPVESLTDVEALLDSQLQGITSAKLAQIPRGEDSLQPNSRTTRAYSGRFVRPAFDPDQLWYVSPRTSTRVHVTPENFAQVFAAEQTLITLNGLGEIRLTGEADYVETTVSTSQGSFVTKVLTADLSLPGMVIVTLGGNDDTCLDDCLTQSVGAFAARYKNGIAALNGTYFCPATASSCANQSDSYFSPLYHSGVRTMVNQEEVATSAYAMLVWDTAGRPYYFHPASQFGSPEQFEAAHGVTIQAAIANWPALIEGGVDVSRDQLLDSGQKSTKTTRVAVGVKGTTVYFFVVSSATVSDLAAVVATYGVDYAINLDGGSSSALWQYGSYRVGPGRPVPNAIVVRQDPSG
;
A
#
# COMPACT_ATOMS: atom_id res chain seq x y z
N MET A 1 -58.50 -48.28 26.18
CA MET A 1 -57.56 -48.67 27.25
C MET A 1 -56.44 -47.63 27.27
N ARG A 2 -56.41 -46.84 28.34
CA ARG A 2 -55.47 -45.75 28.75
C ARG A 2 -54.36 -45.29 27.79
N PHE A 3 -54.35 -44.00 27.45
CA PHE A 3 -53.16 -43.14 27.51
C PHE A 3 -53.62 -41.67 27.50
N PHE A 4 -53.44 -40.97 28.62
CA PHE A 4 -53.70 -39.53 28.77
C PHE A 4 -52.49 -38.87 29.45
N GLU A 5 -52.26 -37.62 29.05
CA GLU A 5 -51.40 -36.57 29.64
C GLU A 5 -49.88 -36.60 29.38
N ARG A 6 -49.44 -35.67 28.51
CA ARG A 6 -48.25 -34.86 28.76
C ARG A 6 -48.67 -33.39 28.85
N LYS A 7 -48.50 -32.80 30.03
CA LYS A 7 -48.71 -31.37 30.30
C LYS A 7 -47.74 -30.53 29.47
N LYS A 8 -48.25 -29.63 28.62
CA LYS A 8 -47.49 -28.51 28.05
C LYS A 8 -47.60 -27.33 29.00
N LEU A 9 -46.48 -26.96 29.61
CA LEU A 9 -46.30 -25.73 30.37
C LEU A 9 -46.14 -24.57 29.35
N TRP A 10 -47.11 -23.67 29.25
CA TRP A 10 -46.99 -22.44 28.49
C TRP A 10 -46.33 -21.38 29.38
N ILE A 11 -45.07 -21.05 29.08
CA ILE A 11 -44.35 -19.92 29.65
C ILE A 11 -44.75 -18.66 28.86
N ALA A 12 -45.26 -17.65 29.56
CA ALA A 12 -45.57 -16.34 29.00
C ALA A 12 -44.28 -15.64 28.50
N PRO A 13 -44.32 -14.86 27.40
CA PRO A 13 -43.15 -14.13 26.96
C PRO A 13 -42.90 -12.95 27.91
N LEU A 14 -41.80 -13.04 28.67
CA LEU A 14 -41.19 -11.89 29.34
C LEU A 14 -40.72 -10.93 28.25
N ILE A 15 -41.43 -9.82 28.11
CA ILE A 15 -40.96 -8.63 27.38
C ILE A 15 -39.75 -8.12 28.16
N ALA A 16 -38.56 -8.51 27.74
CA ALA A 16 -37.32 -7.88 28.17
C ALA A 16 -37.28 -6.49 27.52
N ALA A 17 -37.68 -5.47 28.27
CA ALA A 17 -37.31 -4.09 27.98
C ALA A 17 -35.78 -4.01 28.02
N ALA A 18 -35.15 -4.15 26.86
CA ALA A 18 -33.74 -3.83 26.68
C ALA A 18 -33.61 -2.32 26.90
N LEU A 19 -33.21 -1.93 28.12
CA LEU A 19 -32.62 -0.61 28.33
C LEU A 19 -31.45 -0.50 27.35
N LEU A 20 -31.62 0.33 26.33
CA LEU A 20 -30.55 0.83 25.49
C LEU A 20 -29.59 1.59 26.40
N MET A 21 -28.57 0.90 26.91
CA MET A 21 -27.39 1.57 27.41
C MET A 21 -26.77 2.32 26.24
N PRO A 22 -26.49 3.63 26.34
CA PRO A 22 -25.70 4.32 25.34
C PRO A 22 -24.35 3.60 25.26
N VAL A 23 -24.00 3.13 24.05
CA VAL A 23 -22.62 2.75 23.77
C VAL A 23 -21.85 4.06 23.74
N ASP A 24 -21.24 4.42 24.86
CA ASP A 24 -20.22 5.46 24.90
C ASP A 24 -19.07 4.99 24.00
N SER A 25 -19.06 5.41 22.74
CA SER A 25 -17.85 5.41 21.95
C SER A 25 -16.96 6.51 22.53
N GLN A 26 -16.21 6.20 23.59
CA GLN A 26 -15.22 7.13 24.11
C GLN A 26 -14.25 7.47 22.97
N ALA A 27 -14.17 8.76 22.63
CA ALA A 27 -13.19 9.26 21.70
C ALA A 27 -11.80 8.85 22.19
N ARG A 28 -10.95 8.33 21.29
CA ARG A 28 -9.58 7.97 21.63
C ARG A 28 -8.86 9.19 22.21
N THR A 29 -8.14 9.00 23.30
CA THR A 29 -7.27 10.02 23.89
C THR A 29 -6.17 10.39 22.90
N THR A 30 -5.61 11.59 22.99
CA THR A 30 -4.50 11.99 22.11
C THR A 30 -3.38 10.96 22.10
N ALA A 31 -2.98 10.46 23.26
CA ALA A 31 -1.87 9.53 23.35
C ALA A 31 -2.15 8.22 22.59
N GLU A 32 -3.41 7.78 22.50
CA GLU A 32 -3.83 6.64 21.68
C GLU A 32 -3.80 6.92 20.18
N ILE A 33 -3.96 8.18 19.76
CA ILE A 33 -3.90 8.60 18.35
C ILE A 33 -2.45 8.59 17.85
N VAL A 34 -1.52 9.09 18.66
CA VAL A 34 -0.08 9.18 18.31
C VAL A 34 0.77 8.02 18.83
N ALA A 35 0.13 6.99 19.37
CA ALA A 35 0.81 5.80 19.91
C ALA A 35 1.77 5.18 18.87
N GLY A 36 3.06 5.04 19.23
CA GLY A 36 4.12 4.51 18.36
C GLY A 36 4.72 5.53 17.39
N ARG A 37 4.26 6.78 17.37
CA ARG A 37 4.79 7.84 16.48
C ARG A 37 5.86 8.68 17.15
N VAL A 38 6.66 9.33 16.31
CA VAL A 38 7.50 10.47 16.70
C VAL A 38 6.70 11.75 16.50
N VAL A 39 6.63 12.60 17.53
CA VAL A 39 5.86 13.84 17.53
C VAL A 39 6.71 15.04 17.92
N SER A 40 6.32 16.21 17.47
CA SER A 40 6.96 17.50 17.79
C SER A 40 5.95 18.63 17.80
N SER A 41 6.13 19.64 18.63
CA SER A 41 5.31 20.86 18.60
C SER A 41 5.97 21.97 17.77
N PRO A 42 5.21 22.75 16.98
CA PRO A 42 5.71 23.99 16.36
C PRO A 42 6.33 24.98 17.35
N GLU A 43 5.89 24.96 18.61
CA GLU A 43 6.42 25.80 19.68
C GLU A 43 7.75 25.29 20.27
N GLN A 44 8.14 24.05 19.94
CA GLN A 44 9.37 23.39 20.38
C GLN A 44 10.16 22.84 19.18
N THR A 45 10.46 23.73 18.22
CA THR A 45 11.20 23.41 17.00
C THR A 45 12.47 22.62 17.32
N GLY A 46 12.65 21.46 16.69
CA GLY A 46 13.82 20.58 16.87
C GLY A 46 13.72 19.58 18.02
N THR A 47 12.63 19.57 18.80
CA THR A 47 12.41 18.55 19.85
C THR A 47 11.52 17.43 19.36
N LEU A 48 12.06 16.20 19.32
CA LEU A 48 11.32 14.99 18.94
C LEU A 48 10.95 14.17 20.17
N TRP A 49 9.71 13.68 20.20
CA TRP A 49 9.17 12.83 21.26
C TRP A 49 8.63 11.53 20.67
N PHE A 50 9.11 10.38 21.14
CA PHE A 50 8.47 9.09 20.85
C PHE A 50 7.32 8.83 21.81
N VAL A 51 6.15 8.44 21.32
CA VAL A 51 5.01 8.05 22.17
C VAL A 51 4.94 6.52 22.26
N HIS A 52 5.02 5.99 23.46
CA HIS A 52 5.03 4.54 23.67
C HIS A 52 3.70 3.90 23.24
N PRO A 53 3.70 2.86 22.38
CA PRO A 53 2.49 2.28 21.79
C PRO A 53 1.57 1.50 22.74
N LYS A 54 1.90 1.42 24.03
CA LYS A 54 1.17 0.63 25.05
C LYS A 54 1.00 1.43 26.33
N LEU A 55 2.11 2.04 26.80
CA LEU A 55 2.12 2.86 28.00
C LEU A 55 1.53 4.25 27.75
N LEU A 56 1.45 4.69 26.48
CA LEU A 56 0.91 5.98 26.08
C LEU A 56 1.65 7.19 26.71
N THR A 57 2.87 6.95 27.18
CA THR A 57 3.78 7.97 27.69
C THR A 57 4.77 8.40 26.61
N ARG A 58 5.18 9.67 26.63
CA ARG A 58 6.18 10.20 25.68
C ARG A 58 7.58 10.20 26.28
N GLN A 59 8.58 9.97 25.44
CA GLN A 59 10.00 10.04 25.78
C GLN A 59 10.74 10.86 24.72
N GLN A 60 11.62 11.76 25.16
CA GLN A 60 12.34 12.64 24.26
C GLN A 60 13.45 11.87 23.53
N ILE A 61 13.59 12.08 22.22
CA ILE A 61 14.69 11.56 21.43
C ILE A 61 15.75 12.67 21.34
N THR A 62 16.86 12.51 22.04
CA THR A 62 17.97 13.49 22.08
C THR A 62 19.33 12.88 21.77
N THR A 63 19.54 11.62 22.15
CA THR A 63 20.81 10.90 21.99
C THR A 63 20.55 9.45 21.57
N TRP A 64 21.58 8.76 21.08
CA TRP A 64 21.49 7.33 20.84
C TRP A 64 21.06 6.54 22.09
N GLN A 65 21.53 6.95 23.28
CA GLN A 65 21.10 6.32 24.53
C GLN A 65 19.60 6.46 24.77
N SER A 66 19.00 7.62 24.47
CA SER A 66 17.54 7.78 24.57
C SER A 66 16.77 6.82 23.65
N VAL A 67 17.31 6.51 22.46
CA VAL A 67 16.73 5.53 21.52
C VAL A 67 16.83 4.12 22.08
N LEU A 68 17.98 3.75 22.65
CA LEU A 68 18.16 2.45 23.30
C LEU A 68 17.21 2.27 24.50
N ASP A 69 17.01 3.31 25.31
CA ASP A 69 16.11 3.30 26.46
C ASP A 69 14.64 3.14 26.01
N ILE A 70 14.24 3.82 24.94
CA ILE A 70 12.93 3.67 24.31
C ILE A 70 12.75 2.24 23.78
N ALA A 71 13.74 1.72 23.05
CA ALA A 71 13.72 0.38 22.48
C ALA A 71 13.75 -0.72 23.56
N ALA A 72 14.39 -0.49 24.71
CA ALA A 72 14.35 -1.42 25.84
C ALA A 72 12.93 -1.53 26.43
N LYS A 73 12.18 -0.43 26.45
CA LYS A 73 10.81 -0.38 27.02
C LYS A 73 9.73 -0.84 26.03
N SER A 74 9.94 -0.56 24.74
CA SER A 74 8.92 -0.73 23.69
C SER A 74 9.27 -1.79 22.63
N GLY A 75 10.54 -2.19 22.55
CA GLY A 75 11.06 -3.07 21.53
C GLY A 75 10.58 -4.51 21.69
N THR A 76 10.58 -5.26 20.59
CA THR A 76 10.18 -6.67 20.59
C THR A 76 11.10 -7.48 19.69
N THR A 77 11.53 -8.65 20.14
CA THR A 77 12.23 -9.61 19.30
C THR A 77 11.26 -10.20 18.27
N ILE A 78 11.64 -10.20 17.00
CA ILE A 78 10.81 -10.69 15.89
C ILE A 78 11.48 -11.87 15.20
N SER A 79 10.69 -12.90 14.82
CA SER A 79 11.23 -14.05 14.09
C SER A 79 11.73 -13.65 12.69
N VAL A 80 12.63 -14.44 12.10
CA VAL A 80 13.15 -14.23 10.73
C VAL A 80 12.00 -14.03 9.73
N ALA A 81 11.06 -14.99 9.69
CA ALA A 81 9.89 -14.91 8.83
C ALA A 81 8.94 -13.74 9.14
N GLY A 82 8.92 -13.26 10.39
CA GLY A 82 8.15 -12.08 10.79
C GLY A 82 8.80 -10.78 10.33
N PHE A 83 10.12 -10.71 10.45
CA PHE A 83 10.94 -9.60 9.98
C PHE A 83 10.79 -9.45 8.47
N ASP A 84 10.94 -10.54 7.70
CA ASP A 84 10.84 -10.57 6.22
C ASP A 84 9.46 -10.24 5.67
N ARG A 85 8.42 -10.30 6.49
CA ARG A 85 7.06 -9.85 6.13
C ARG A 85 6.85 -8.35 6.23
N ILE A 86 7.84 -7.61 6.73
CA ILE A 86 7.80 -6.14 6.81
C ILE A 86 8.64 -5.61 5.65
N ASP A 87 8.03 -4.75 4.83
CA ASP A 87 8.64 -4.19 3.62
C ASP A 87 10.00 -3.54 3.94
N SER A 88 11.02 -3.82 3.14
CA SER A 88 12.37 -3.24 3.28
C SER A 88 12.44 -1.78 2.81
N GLY A 89 11.39 -1.26 2.14
CA GLY A 89 11.35 0.10 1.59
C GLY A 89 12.31 0.31 0.43
N THR A 90 12.80 -0.78 -0.16
CA THR A 90 13.67 -0.72 -1.33
C THR A 90 12.86 -0.34 -2.57
N ASP A 91 13.35 0.68 -3.27
CA ASP A 91 12.70 1.28 -4.42
C ASP A 91 12.66 0.29 -5.59
N THR A 92 11.47 -0.22 -5.92
CA THR A 92 11.28 -1.22 -6.97
C THR A 92 11.53 -0.67 -8.38
N SER A 93 11.64 0.66 -8.54
CA SER A 93 12.04 1.33 -9.79
C SER A 93 13.50 1.07 -10.18
N VAL A 94 14.33 0.60 -9.23
CA VAL A 94 15.74 0.24 -9.46
C VAL A 94 15.87 -1.19 -10.01
N PHE A 95 14.79 -1.97 -10.04
CA PHE A 95 14.86 -3.37 -10.45
C PHE A 95 14.95 -3.53 -11.96
N ASP A 96 16.13 -3.95 -12.43
CA ASP A 96 16.35 -4.32 -13.81
C ASP A 96 15.92 -5.78 -14.03
N THR A 97 14.68 -5.95 -14.50
CA THR A 97 14.12 -7.27 -14.82
C THR A 97 14.92 -8.02 -15.90
N LYS A 98 15.62 -7.31 -16.80
CA LYS A 98 16.50 -7.94 -17.80
C LYS A 98 17.77 -8.46 -17.13
N LEU A 99 18.36 -7.69 -16.22
CA LEU A 99 19.49 -8.13 -15.41
C LEU A 99 19.12 -9.33 -14.54
N ALA A 100 18.01 -9.27 -13.80
CA ALA A 100 17.53 -10.35 -12.96
C ALA A 100 17.32 -11.65 -13.77
N LYS A 101 16.65 -11.55 -14.93
CA LYS A 101 16.51 -12.67 -15.86
C LYS A 101 17.86 -13.17 -16.37
N ARG A 102 18.83 -12.30 -16.67
CA ARG A 102 20.17 -12.70 -17.14
C ARG A 102 20.97 -13.41 -16.05
N MET A 103 20.79 -13.01 -14.79
CA MET A 103 21.49 -13.55 -13.64
C MET A 103 20.83 -14.77 -13.02
N ARG A 104 19.58 -15.09 -13.41
CA ARG A 104 18.84 -16.25 -12.91
C ARG A 104 19.69 -17.54 -12.93
N GLY A 105 19.63 -18.25 -11.81
CA GLY A 105 20.30 -19.51 -11.56
C GLY A 105 21.81 -19.43 -11.34
N ARG A 106 22.36 -18.21 -11.21
CA ARG A 106 23.78 -17.99 -10.89
C ARG A 106 23.97 -17.80 -9.39
N MET A 107 25.14 -18.22 -8.93
CA MET A 107 25.68 -17.86 -7.62
C MET A 107 26.59 -16.65 -7.82
N LEU A 108 26.37 -15.59 -7.05
CA LEU A 108 27.00 -14.30 -7.20
C LEU A 108 27.81 -13.95 -5.95
N LEU A 109 28.98 -13.35 -6.15
CA LEU A 109 29.80 -12.75 -5.10
C LEU A 109 29.73 -11.24 -5.26
N ASP A 110 29.21 -10.53 -4.27
CA ASP A 110 29.37 -9.08 -4.22
C ASP A 110 30.85 -8.76 -3.96
N VAL A 111 31.54 -8.28 -4.98
CA VAL A 111 32.98 -8.01 -4.89
C VAL A 111 33.31 -6.83 -3.98
N SER A 112 32.32 -6.01 -3.60
CA SER A 112 32.52 -4.88 -2.69
C SER A 112 32.39 -5.27 -1.22
N THR A 113 31.50 -6.22 -0.90
CA THR A 113 31.16 -6.58 0.49
C THR A 113 31.63 -7.98 0.88
N GLY A 114 31.94 -8.84 -0.10
CA GLY A 114 32.25 -10.26 0.12
C GLY A 114 31.01 -11.14 0.30
N GLU A 115 29.80 -10.57 0.24
CA GLU A 115 28.56 -11.32 0.43
C GLU A 115 28.27 -12.25 -0.76
N ARG A 116 27.76 -13.45 -0.48
CA ARG A 116 27.40 -14.45 -1.48
C ARG A 116 25.88 -14.51 -1.66
N TRP A 117 25.43 -14.74 -2.88
CA TRP A 117 24.02 -14.67 -3.27
C TRP A 117 23.65 -15.75 -4.28
N TYR A 118 22.41 -16.23 -4.27
CA TYR A 118 21.85 -17.08 -5.34
C TYR A 118 20.65 -16.40 -6.00
N VAL A 119 20.64 -16.29 -7.32
CA VAL A 119 19.47 -15.76 -8.05
C VAL A 119 18.56 -16.91 -8.45
N SER A 120 17.35 -16.93 -7.93
CA SER A 120 16.36 -17.95 -8.24
C SER A 120 15.91 -17.91 -9.70
N THR A 121 15.66 -19.10 -10.22
CA THR A 121 15.20 -19.31 -11.60
C THR A 121 13.68 -19.30 -11.71
N SER A 122 12.93 -19.33 -10.60
CA SER A 122 11.46 -19.34 -10.57
C SER A 122 10.88 -17.93 -10.49
N ASP A 123 11.45 -17.09 -9.63
CA ASP A 123 10.92 -15.76 -9.32
C ASP A 123 11.90 -14.61 -9.63
N PHE A 124 13.09 -14.93 -10.14
CA PHE A 124 14.13 -13.97 -10.55
C PHE A 124 14.67 -13.10 -9.41
N ARG A 125 14.55 -13.55 -8.16
CA ARG A 125 15.03 -12.84 -6.98
C ARG A 125 16.36 -13.39 -6.47
N ARG A 126 17.17 -12.57 -5.80
CA ARG A 126 18.44 -12.97 -5.15
C ARG A 126 18.22 -13.34 -3.69
N TYR A 127 18.78 -14.45 -3.23
CA TYR A 127 18.72 -14.90 -1.83
C TYR A 127 20.13 -14.84 -1.24
N SER A 128 20.27 -14.34 -0.01
CA SER A 128 21.56 -14.30 0.67
C SER A 128 22.05 -15.70 0.99
N VAL A 129 23.32 -16.00 0.72
CA VAL A 129 23.93 -17.30 1.01
C VAL A 129 25.13 -17.06 1.91
N ALA A 130 24.89 -16.68 3.17
CA ALA A 130 26.00 -16.35 4.07
C ALA A 130 26.79 -17.60 4.48
N SER A 131 26.14 -18.77 4.56
CA SER A 131 26.77 -20.08 4.78
C SER A 131 26.21 -21.20 3.89
N ALA A 132 26.84 -22.38 3.96
CA ALA A 132 26.31 -23.59 3.35
C ALA A 132 24.93 -24.00 3.87
N GLU A 133 24.66 -23.77 5.16
CA GLU A 133 23.36 -24.01 5.78
C GLU A 133 22.28 -23.12 5.15
N ASP A 134 22.56 -21.82 4.99
CA ASP A 134 21.62 -20.88 4.35
C ASP A 134 21.32 -21.31 2.90
N ALA A 135 22.36 -21.67 2.14
CA ALA A 135 22.18 -22.16 0.78
C ALA A 135 21.30 -23.42 0.76
N TYR A 136 21.50 -24.33 1.70
CA TYR A 136 20.74 -25.57 1.77
C TYR A 136 19.25 -25.33 2.00
N GLU A 137 18.90 -24.39 2.88
CA GLU A 137 17.51 -23.98 3.12
C GLU A 137 16.88 -23.32 1.88
N ILE A 138 17.60 -22.39 1.25
CA ILE A 138 17.15 -21.71 0.03
C ILE A 138 16.95 -22.71 -1.11
N PHE A 139 17.89 -23.64 -1.28
CA PHE A 139 17.82 -24.68 -2.29
C PHE A 139 16.62 -25.60 -2.08
N ASP A 140 16.20 -25.82 -0.83
CA ASP A 140 14.97 -26.55 -0.54
C ASP A 140 13.71 -25.80 -0.98
N LEU A 141 13.70 -24.47 -0.81
CA LEU A 141 12.58 -23.61 -1.22
C LEU A 141 12.41 -23.52 -2.75
N VAL A 142 13.51 -23.52 -3.50
CA VAL A 142 13.52 -23.26 -4.95
C VAL A 142 13.69 -24.52 -5.82
N LYS A 143 13.74 -25.71 -5.20
CA LYS A 143 13.96 -26.98 -5.90
C LYS A 143 12.84 -27.31 -6.89
N LEU A 144 13.21 -27.95 -7.99
CA LEU A 144 12.31 -28.48 -9.00
C LEU A 144 12.41 -30.01 -9.04
N GLY A 145 11.28 -30.71 -8.89
CA GLY A 145 11.23 -32.16 -9.02
C GLY A 145 11.67 -32.66 -10.40
N ILE A 146 12.49 -33.71 -10.45
CA ILE A 146 12.95 -34.37 -11.68
C ILE A 146 12.94 -35.90 -11.50
N SER A 147 12.56 -36.62 -12.55
CA SER A 147 12.61 -38.09 -12.58
C SER A 147 14.00 -38.62 -12.91
N ALA A 148 14.31 -39.85 -12.46
CA ALA A 148 15.56 -40.54 -12.77
C ALA A 148 15.90 -40.52 -14.27
N LYS A 149 14.90 -40.78 -15.13
CA LYS A 149 15.02 -40.78 -16.60
C LYS A 149 15.50 -39.43 -17.15
N ASN A 150 14.99 -38.32 -16.62
CA ASN A 150 15.39 -36.99 -17.09
C ASN A 150 16.66 -36.51 -16.42
N LEU A 151 16.89 -36.88 -15.16
CA LEU A 151 18.10 -36.55 -14.44
C LEU A 151 19.31 -37.18 -15.12
N ASN A 152 19.25 -38.48 -15.48
CA ASN A 152 20.30 -39.22 -16.19
C ASN A 152 20.66 -38.66 -17.58
N ARG A 153 19.91 -37.67 -18.07
CA ARG A 153 20.21 -36.94 -19.30
C ARG A 153 21.04 -35.67 -19.08
N ILE A 154 21.47 -35.45 -17.84
CA ILE A 154 22.30 -34.33 -17.41
C ILE A 154 23.58 -34.94 -16.83
N PRO A 155 24.74 -34.77 -17.48
CA PRO A 155 25.98 -35.41 -17.06
C PRO A 155 26.50 -34.81 -15.76
N THR A 156 27.15 -35.63 -14.93
CA THR A 156 27.92 -35.16 -13.76
C THR A 156 29.24 -34.52 -14.17
N ALA A 157 29.92 -33.84 -13.24
CA ALA A 157 31.23 -33.20 -13.48
C ALA A 157 32.28 -34.16 -14.11
N LEU A 158 32.23 -35.44 -13.70
CA LEU A 158 33.16 -36.50 -14.11
C LEU A 158 32.79 -37.19 -15.44
N GLU A 159 31.63 -36.86 -16.02
CA GLU A 159 31.13 -37.50 -17.24
C GLU A 159 31.35 -36.61 -18.47
N ASP A 160 31.83 -37.20 -19.57
CA ASP A 160 32.18 -36.51 -20.81
C ASP A 160 31.01 -36.33 -21.81
N SER A 161 29.78 -36.62 -21.38
CA SER A 161 28.48 -36.45 -22.06
C SER A 161 27.80 -37.76 -22.43
N THR A 162 26.65 -38.01 -21.82
CA THR A 162 25.55 -38.70 -22.50
C THR A 162 24.26 -37.88 -22.38
N SER A 163 23.91 -37.20 -23.48
CA SER A 163 22.56 -36.71 -23.86
C SER A 163 22.10 -35.25 -23.60
N SER A 164 21.08 -34.91 -24.41
CA SER A 164 20.20 -33.74 -24.53
C SER A 164 20.68 -32.36 -24.05
N MET A 165 21.44 -31.67 -24.90
CA MET A 165 21.80 -30.25 -24.69
C MET A 165 20.58 -29.33 -24.51
N LYS A 166 19.46 -29.59 -25.21
CA LYS A 166 18.22 -28.81 -25.04
C LYS A 166 17.66 -28.89 -23.62
N LEU A 167 17.68 -30.08 -23.01
CA LEU A 167 17.22 -30.27 -21.64
C LEU A 167 18.16 -29.56 -20.66
N ARG A 168 19.46 -29.75 -20.83
CA ARG A 168 20.50 -29.14 -20.00
C ARG A 168 20.43 -27.60 -20.04
N GLN A 169 20.24 -27.02 -21.22
CA GLN A 169 20.02 -25.57 -21.37
C GLN A 169 18.73 -25.11 -20.67
N ARG A 170 17.63 -25.86 -20.77
CA ARG A 170 16.36 -25.53 -20.12
C ARG A 170 16.46 -25.56 -18.60
N LEU A 171 17.25 -26.48 -18.06
CA LEU A 171 17.42 -26.69 -16.62
C LEU A 171 18.62 -25.95 -16.02
N ARG A 172 19.39 -25.21 -16.81
CA ARG A 172 20.55 -24.46 -16.31
C ARG A 172 20.18 -23.56 -15.14
N GLY A 173 21.01 -23.60 -14.11
CA GLY A 173 20.88 -22.84 -12.88
C GLY A 173 19.72 -23.27 -11.96
N ARG A 174 19.06 -24.39 -12.26
CA ARG A 174 18.02 -24.97 -11.38
C ARG A 174 18.68 -25.80 -10.29
N ILE A 175 18.08 -25.75 -9.10
CA ILE A 175 18.18 -26.81 -8.10
C ILE A 175 17.15 -27.87 -8.46
N LEU A 176 17.60 -29.10 -8.64
CA LEU A 176 16.79 -30.25 -8.99
C LEU A 176 16.68 -31.17 -7.79
N TRP A 177 15.49 -31.72 -7.57
CA TRP A 177 15.23 -32.73 -6.56
C TRP A 177 14.81 -34.02 -7.25
N HIS A 178 15.62 -35.05 -7.09
CA HIS A 178 15.38 -36.37 -7.66
C HIS A 178 14.30 -37.07 -6.82
N VAL A 179 13.09 -37.16 -7.37
CA VAL A 179 11.90 -37.53 -6.60
C VAL A 179 11.97 -38.97 -6.07
N GLU A 180 12.70 -39.86 -6.74
CA GLU A 180 12.80 -41.28 -6.40
C GLU A 180 13.88 -41.61 -5.36
N SER A 181 14.98 -40.83 -5.29
CA SER A 181 16.09 -41.10 -4.35
C SER A 181 16.29 -40.01 -3.29
N ASN A 182 15.49 -38.96 -3.34
CA ASN A 182 15.58 -37.80 -2.45
C ASN A 182 16.94 -37.06 -2.50
N THR A 183 17.65 -37.17 -3.63
CA THR A 183 18.94 -36.48 -3.86
C THR A 183 18.73 -35.13 -4.54
N ARG A 184 19.66 -34.19 -4.35
CA ARG A 184 19.59 -32.84 -4.96
C ARG A 184 20.79 -32.54 -5.82
N TRP A 185 20.54 -31.77 -6.86
CA TRP A 185 21.51 -31.46 -7.90
C TRP A 185 21.38 -30.02 -8.37
N TYR A 186 22.50 -29.31 -8.50
CA TYR A 186 22.55 -28.01 -9.18
C TYR A 186 23.02 -28.19 -10.62
N VAL A 187 22.30 -27.64 -11.59
CA VAL A 187 22.76 -27.63 -12.99
C VAL A 187 23.54 -26.36 -13.25
N SER A 188 24.85 -26.45 -13.48
CA SER A 188 25.65 -25.24 -13.66
C SER A 188 25.34 -24.52 -14.99
N PRO A 189 25.10 -23.20 -14.97
CA PRO A 189 25.06 -22.39 -16.18
C PRO A 189 26.41 -22.27 -16.89
N LYS A 190 27.53 -22.67 -16.28
CA LYS A 190 28.89 -22.56 -16.85
C LYS A 190 29.17 -23.68 -17.85
N ASP A 191 28.85 -24.92 -17.49
CA ASP A 191 29.18 -26.12 -18.28
C ASP A 191 27.98 -27.02 -18.59
N PHE A 192 26.80 -26.65 -18.08
CA PHE A 192 25.55 -27.41 -18.22
C PHE A 192 25.61 -28.82 -17.63
N LYS A 193 26.54 -29.09 -16.71
CA LYS A 193 26.64 -30.34 -15.95
C LYS A 193 25.89 -30.21 -14.62
N ARG A 194 25.57 -31.34 -13.97
CA ARG A 194 24.97 -31.38 -12.64
C ARG A 194 26.03 -31.61 -11.56
N TYR A 195 25.86 -30.92 -10.44
CA TYR A 195 26.70 -31.01 -9.25
C TYR A 195 25.84 -31.44 -8.06
N PRO A 196 26.34 -32.33 -7.18
CA PRO A 196 25.59 -32.77 -6.01
C PRO A 196 25.36 -31.59 -5.05
N VAL A 197 24.24 -31.65 -4.31
CA VAL A 197 23.85 -30.69 -3.27
C VAL A 197 23.23 -31.48 -2.11
N GLU A 198 23.99 -32.46 -1.60
CA GLU A 198 23.47 -33.44 -0.64
C GLU A 198 23.95 -33.14 0.79
N SER A 199 25.14 -32.57 0.91
CA SER A 199 25.78 -32.18 2.17
C SER A 199 26.20 -30.70 2.16
N LEU A 200 26.50 -30.18 3.35
CA LEU A 200 27.09 -28.84 3.50
C LEU A 200 28.44 -28.72 2.77
N THR A 201 29.22 -29.80 2.76
CA THR A 201 30.49 -29.89 2.02
C THR A 201 30.27 -29.72 0.50
N ASP A 202 29.23 -30.36 -0.05
CA ASP A 202 28.90 -30.20 -1.47
C ASP A 202 28.49 -28.76 -1.78
N VAL A 203 27.76 -28.12 -0.87
CA VAL A 203 27.33 -26.72 -1.01
C VAL A 203 28.53 -25.78 -0.98
N GLU A 204 29.47 -25.93 -0.05
CA GLU A 204 30.68 -25.08 -0.05
C GLU A 204 31.52 -25.30 -1.33
N ALA A 205 31.75 -26.55 -1.74
CA ALA A 205 32.45 -26.85 -2.99
C ALA A 205 31.74 -26.26 -4.22
N LEU A 206 30.40 -26.23 -4.17
CA LEU A 206 29.58 -25.61 -5.19
C LEU A 206 29.74 -24.08 -5.19
N LEU A 207 29.68 -23.43 -4.03
CA LEU A 207 29.89 -21.98 -3.91
C LEU A 207 31.29 -21.60 -4.41
N ASP A 208 32.33 -22.28 -3.95
CA ASP A 208 33.71 -22.03 -4.35
C ASP A 208 33.92 -22.12 -5.87
N SER A 209 33.28 -23.09 -6.53
CA SER A 209 33.44 -23.29 -7.97
C SER A 209 32.49 -22.44 -8.83
N GLN A 210 31.31 -22.07 -8.32
CA GLN A 210 30.24 -21.47 -9.13
C GLN A 210 30.09 -19.96 -8.97
N LEU A 211 30.66 -19.35 -7.93
CA LEU A 211 30.55 -17.90 -7.71
C LEU A 211 31.00 -17.09 -8.93
N GLN A 212 30.29 -15.99 -9.16
CA GLN A 212 30.56 -15.01 -10.19
C GLN A 212 30.51 -13.61 -9.58
N GLY A 213 31.57 -12.82 -9.78
CA GLY A 213 31.63 -11.45 -9.26
C GLY A 213 30.55 -10.53 -9.84
N ILE A 214 29.95 -9.72 -8.97
CA ILE A 214 29.03 -8.63 -9.30
C ILE A 214 29.28 -7.46 -8.34
N THR A 215 29.11 -6.24 -8.81
CA THR A 215 29.20 -5.04 -7.94
C THR A 215 27.90 -4.86 -7.15
N SER A 216 27.97 -4.37 -5.92
CA SER A 216 26.79 -4.01 -5.09
C SER A 216 25.74 -3.20 -5.85
N ALA A 217 26.16 -2.23 -6.68
CA ALA A 217 25.25 -1.41 -7.48
C ALA A 217 24.40 -2.22 -8.48
N LYS A 218 25.01 -3.19 -9.18
CA LYS A 218 24.29 -4.11 -10.09
C LYS A 218 23.50 -5.16 -9.33
N LEU A 219 24.04 -5.67 -8.23
CA LEU A 219 23.35 -6.65 -7.40
C LEU A 219 22.07 -6.05 -6.80
N ALA A 220 22.09 -4.77 -6.40
CA ALA A 220 20.94 -4.03 -5.89
C ALA A 220 19.77 -3.90 -6.89
N GLN A 221 20.06 -3.98 -8.20
CA GLN A 221 19.05 -3.98 -9.26
C GLN A 221 18.35 -5.34 -9.42
N ILE A 222 18.72 -6.36 -8.64
CA ILE A 222 18.04 -7.66 -8.57
C ILE A 222 17.22 -7.70 -7.26
N PRO A 223 15.90 -7.92 -7.31
CA PRO A 223 15.05 -7.94 -6.10
C PRO A 223 15.51 -9.04 -5.12
N ARG A 224 15.45 -8.82 -3.80
CA ARG A 224 15.81 -9.86 -2.83
C ARG A 224 14.66 -10.85 -2.64
N GLY A 225 14.99 -12.12 -2.43
CA GLY A 225 14.05 -13.22 -2.20
C GLY A 225 13.30 -13.09 -0.89
N GLU A 226 13.90 -12.42 0.09
CA GLU A 226 13.23 -12.01 1.33
C GLU A 226 12.09 -11.01 1.09
N ASP A 227 12.13 -10.24 -0.02
CA ASP A 227 11.02 -9.36 -0.45
C ASP A 227 9.83 -10.14 -1.05
N SER A 228 9.84 -11.49 -1.01
CA SER A 228 8.78 -12.36 -1.56
C SER A 228 7.74 -12.84 -0.55
N LEU A 229 7.91 -12.59 0.74
CA LEU A 229 6.76 -12.47 1.61
C LEU A 229 6.16 -11.09 1.31
N GLN A 230 5.23 -11.06 0.34
CA GLN A 230 4.33 -9.91 0.12
C GLN A 230 4.11 -9.23 1.49
N PRO A 231 4.50 -7.95 1.67
CA PRO A 231 4.42 -7.29 2.95
C PRO A 231 3.07 -7.59 3.57
N ASN A 232 3.04 -8.40 4.64
CA ASN A 232 1.77 -8.81 5.19
C ASN A 232 1.25 -7.60 5.95
N SER A 233 0.22 -6.94 5.41
CA SER A 233 -0.41 -5.79 6.06
C SER A 233 -0.80 -6.08 7.51
N ARG A 234 -1.06 -7.35 7.90
CA ARG A 234 -1.30 -7.74 9.29
C ARG A 234 -0.03 -7.74 10.14
N THR A 235 1.08 -8.30 9.66
CA THR A 235 2.36 -8.30 10.39
C THR A 235 2.92 -6.89 10.47
N THR A 236 2.95 -6.16 9.35
CA THR A 236 3.37 -4.76 9.31
C THR A 236 2.52 -3.89 10.25
N ARG A 237 1.20 -4.06 10.27
CA ARG A 237 0.31 -3.35 11.22
C ARG A 237 0.57 -3.73 12.68
N ALA A 238 0.90 -4.99 12.96
CA ALA A 238 1.18 -5.46 14.32
C ALA A 238 2.47 -4.83 14.89
N TYR A 239 3.45 -4.53 14.04
CA TYR A 239 4.73 -3.96 14.42
C TYR A 239 4.87 -2.46 14.11
N SER A 240 3.92 -1.85 13.41
CA SER A 240 3.91 -0.41 13.09
C SER A 240 4.14 0.44 14.34
N GLY A 241 5.10 1.37 14.27
CA GLY A 241 5.49 2.25 15.37
C GLY A 241 6.29 1.56 16.48
N ARG A 242 6.80 0.35 16.24
CA ARG A 242 7.61 -0.40 17.21
C ARG A 242 9.06 -0.50 16.77
N PHE A 243 9.91 -0.57 17.78
CA PHE A 243 11.26 -1.07 17.63
C PHE A 243 11.23 -2.60 17.54
N VAL A 244 11.97 -3.15 16.59
CA VAL A 244 12.10 -4.60 16.41
C VAL A 244 13.57 -5.00 16.36
N ARG A 245 13.87 -6.17 16.93
CA ARG A 245 15.18 -6.81 16.87
C ARG A 245 15.01 -8.17 16.21
N PRO A 246 15.62 -8.45 15.06
CA PRO A 246 15.50 -9.74 14.42
C PRO A 246 16.12 -10.83 15.31
N ALA A 247 15.47 -11.98 15.44
CA ALA A 247 15.95 -13.07 16.27
C ALA A 247 17.30 -13.64 15.81
N PHE A 248 17.64 -13.48 14.51
CA PHE A 248 18.92 -13.91 13.94
C PHE A 248 20.06 -12.91 14.21
N ASP A 249 19.74 -11.66 14.53
CA ASP A 249 20.70 -10.60 14.83
C ASP A 249 20.09 -9.61 15.83
N PRO A 250 20.08 -9.96 17.13
CA PRO A 250 19.41 -9.16 18.16
C PRO A 250 20.12 -7.84 18.45
N ASP A 251 21.35 -7.66 17.98
CA ASP A 251 22.12 -6.43 18.17
C ASP A 251 21.69 -5.34 17.20
N GLN A 252 21.09 -5.70 16.07
CA GLN A 252 20.51 -4.74 15.14
C GLN A 252 19.17 -4.20 15.60
N LEU A 253 19.06 -2.87 15.65
CA LEU A 253 17.83 -2.17 16.01
C LEU A 253 17.12 -1.65 14.76
N TRP A 254 15.86 -2.02 14.60
CA TRP A 254 15.03 -1.58 13.49
C TRP A 254 13.79 -0.86 14.01
N TYR A 255 13.31 0.13 13.25
CA TYR A 255 12.04 0.81 13.49
C TYR A 255 11.08 0.51 12.34
N VAL A 256 9.84 0.15 12.67
CA VAL A 256 8.81 -0.08 11.64
C VAL A 256 8.00 1.19 11.48
N SER A 257 8.25 1.91 10.38
CA SER A 257 7.65 3.20 10.09
C SER A 257 6.12 3.12 10.03
N PRO A 258 5.38 3.87 10.87
CA PRO A 258 3.95 4.09 10.68
C PRO A 258 3.63 4.85 9.40
N ARG A 259 4.57 5.66 8.90
CA ARG A 259 4.39 6.50 7.71
C ARG A 259 4.50 5.67 6.43
N THR A 260 5.58 4.92 6.27
CA THR A 260 5.88 4.18 5.03
C THR A 260 5.49 2.71 5.09
N SER A 261 5.19 2.17 6.27
CA SER A 261 4.99 0.72 6.49
C SER A 261 6.21 -0.14 6.18
N THR A 262 7.40 0.46 6.19
CA THR A 262 8.67 -0.24 5.95
C THR A 262 9.46 -0.37 7.25
N ARG A 263 10.37 -1.34 7.30
CA ARG A 263 11.41 -1.44 8.34
C ARG A 263 12.59 -0.55 7.97
N VAL A 264 13.07 0.24 8.92
CA VAL A 264 14.21 1.15 8.78
C VAL A 264 15.27 0.76 9.80
N HIS A 265 16.50 0.53 9.37
CA HIS A 265 17.62 0.22 10.26
C HIS A 265 18.03 1.48 11.03
N VAL A 266 18.08 1.42 12.35
CA VAL A 266 18.40 2.55 13.21
C VAL A 266 19.76 2.33 13.87
N THR A 267 20.66 3.27 13.66
CA THR A 267 22.06 3.25 14.10
C THR A 267 22.41 4.55 14.85
N PRO A 268 23.50 4.58 15.63
CA PRO A 268 24.00 5.80 16.24
C PRO A 268 24.23 6.94 15.23
N GLU A 269 24.57 6.61 13.98
CA GLU A 269 24.89 7.57 12.93
C GLU A 269 23.64 8.14 12.24
N ASN A 270 22.53 7.39 12.19
CA ASN A 270 21.36 7.77 11.39
C ASN A 270 20.09 8.08 12.19
N PHE A 271 20.04 7.81 13.50
CA PHE A 271 18.77 7.87 14.26
C PHE A 271 18.09 9.24 14.19
N ALA A 272 18.86 10.33 14.20
CA ALA A 272 18.34 11.69 14.11
C ALA A 272 17.62 11.93 12.78
N GLN A 273 18.21 11.47 11.67
CA GLN A 273 17.62 11.57 10.33
C GLN A 273 16.36 10.70 10.22
N VAL A 274 16.43 9.46 10.72
CA VAL A 274 15.30 8.53 10.72
C VAL A 274 14.11 9.14 11.45
N PHE A 275 14.29 9.62 12.68
CA PHE A 275 13.17 10.12 13.48
C PHE A 275 12.70 11.52 13.08
N ALA A 276 13.54 12.33 12.44
CA ALA A 276 13.09 13.55 11.76
C ALA A 276 12.15 13.22 10.59
N ALA A 277 12.43 12.18 9.79
CA ALA A 277 11.54 11.75 8.70
C ALA A 277 10.22 11.13 9.22
N GLU A 278 10.21 10.60 10.44
CA GLU A 278 9.02 10.04 11.10
C GLU A 278 8.22 11.10 11.88
N GLN A 279 8.67 12.35 11.88
CA GLN A 279 8.06 13.43 12.63
C GLN A 279 6.60 13.63 12.21
N THR A 280 5.71 13.65 13.21
CA THR A 280 4.32 14.08 13.09
C THR A 280 4.16 15.36 13.90
N LEU A 281 3.77 16.45 13.24
CA LEU A 281 3.56 17.74 13.93
C LEU A 281 2.27 17.69 14.77
N ILE A 282 2.35 18.24 15.99
CA ILE A 282 1.23 18.32 16.94
C ILE A 282 1.07 19.74 17.50
N THR A 283 -0.14 20.27 17.58
CA THR A 283 -0.44 21.56 18.23
C THR A 283 -1.36 21.38 19.42
N LEU A 284 -1.21 22.22 20.44
CA LEU A 284 -2.15 22.33 21.55
C LEU A 284 -3.18 23.40 21.19
N ASN A 285 -4.48 23.10 21.28
CA ASN A 285 -5.47 24.18 21.27
C ASN A 285 -5.53 24.85 22.66
N GLY A 286 -6.14 26.04 22.74
CA GLY A 286 -6.30 26.81 24.00
C GLY A 286 -7.11 26.13 25.11
N LEU A 287 -7.51 24.86 24.93
CA LEU A 287 -8.16 24.00 25.93
C LEU A 287 -7.27 22.84 26.39
N GLY A 288 -6.03 22.72 25.88
CA GLY A 288 -5.07 21.68 26.26
C GLY A 288 -5.23 20.35 25.53
N GLU A 289 -6.08 20.26 24.49
CA GLU A 289 -6.14 19.10 23.61
C GLU A 289 -5.04 19.18 22.55
N ILE A 290 -4.26 18.10 22.41
CA ILE A 290 -3.30 17.96 21.33
C ILE A 290 -4.07 17.56 20.06
N ARG A 291 -4.00 18.38 19.02
CA ARG A 291 -4.34 18.01 17.64
C ARG A 291 -3.07 17.57 16.92
N LEU A 292 -3.16 16.49 16.14
CA LEU A 292 -2.26 16.35 15.00
C LEU A 292 -2.47 17.59 14.14
N THR A 293 -1.42 18.29 13.73
CA THR A 293 -1.60 19.33 12.70
C THR A 293 -1.88 18.61 11.38
N GLY A 294 -3.14 18.24 11.20
CA GLY A 294 -3.91 18.09 9.95
C GLY A 294 -3.29 17.49 8.71
N GLU A 295 -2.31 16.57 8.78
CA GLU A 295 -1.88 15.85 7.56
C GLU A 295 -3.07 15.07 6.95
N ALA A 296 -3.78 14.27 7.75
CA ALA A 296 -5.02 13.60 7.35
C ALA A 296 -5.74 13.01 8.58
N ASP A 297 -6.91 13.51 8.96
CA ASP A 297 -7.72 13.02 10.10
C ASP A 297 -8.81 12.07 9.64
N TYR A 298 -9.08 10.98 10.37
CA TYR A 298 -10.13 10.00 10.05
C TYR A 298 -11.18 9.94 11.15
N VAL A 299 -12.45 9.98 10.76
CA VAL A 299 -13.60 9.80 11.64
C VAL A 299 -14.56 8.79 11.04
N GLU A 300 -15.08 7.89 11.88
CA GLU A 300 -16.21 7.04 11.56
C GLU A 300 -17.36 7.39 12.51
N THR A 301 -18.50 7.77 11.94
CA THR A 301 -19.66 8.20 12.70
C THR A 301 -20.95 7.89 11.96
N THR A 302 -22.08 8.00 12.64
CA THR A 302 -23.40 7.94 12.02
C THR A 302 -23.90 9.36 11.78
N VAL A 303 -24.15 9.71 10.52
CA VAL A 303 -24.68 11.01 10.13
C VAL A 303 -26.17 10.88 9.87
N SER A 304 -26.97 11.68 10.56
CA SER A 304 -28.42 11.76 10.36
C SER A 304 -28.76 12.87 9.39
N THR A 305 -29.60 12.55 8.41
CA THR A 305 -30.14 13.47 7.39
C THR A 305 -31.66 13.33 7.33
N SER A 306 -32.32 14.15 6.53
CA SER A 306 -33.75 13.97 6.22
C SER A 306 -34.06 12.66 5.48
N GLN A 307 -33.06 12.02 4.88
CA GLN A 307 -33.20 10.78 4.09
C GLN A 307 -32.93 9.51 4.92
N GLY A 308 -32.40 9.66 6.14
CA GLY A 308 -32.06 8.56 7.03
C GLY A 308 -30.77 8.79 7.80
N SER A 309 -30.30 7.74 8.48
CA SER A 309 -29.01 7.75 9.20
C SER A 309 -28.02 6.81 8.53
N PHE A 310 -26.80 7.28 8.32
CA PHE A 310 -25.80 6.60 7.50
C PHE A 310 -24.47 6.48 8.21
N VAL A 311 -23.92 5.26 8.24
CA VAL A 311 -22.55 5.03 8.69
C VAL A 311 -21.60 5.65 7.68
N THR A 312 -20.89 6.68 8.14
CA THR A 312 -20.09 7.58 7.34
C THR A 312 -18.66 7.56 7.85
N LYS A 313 -17.74 7.27 6.94
CA LYS A 313 -16.30 7.31 7.18
C LYS A 313 -15.74 8.48 6.40
N VAL A 314 -15.11 9.42 7.09
CA VAL A 314 -14.56 10.64 6.49
C VAL A 314 -13.09 10.75 6.83
N LEU A 315 -12.29 11.04 5.81
CA LEU A 315 -10.92 11.50 6.01
C LEU A 315 -10.80 12.95 5.55
N THR A 316 -10.12 13.80 6.32
CA THR A 316 -9.92 15.21 6.00
C THR A 316 -8.44 15.56 5.98
N ALA A 317 -7.96 16.24 4.94
CA ALA A 317 -6.58 16.70 4.82
C ALA A 317 -6.55 18.19 4.45
N ASP A 318 -5.82 19.01 5.20
CA ASP A 318 -5.67 20.44 4.91
C ASP A 318 -4.43 20.68 4.05
N LEU A 319 -4.65 21.04 2.78
CA LEU A 319 -3.57 21.27 1.83
C LEU A 319 -2.83 22.60 2.05
N SER A 320 -3.29 23.46 2.97
CA SER A 320 -2.55 24.67 3.35
C SER A 320 -1.35 24.38 4.25
N LEU A 321 -1.28 23.18 4.83
CA LEU A 321 -0.17 22.81 5.70
C LEU A 321 1.11 22.56 4.90
N PRO A 322 2.29 22.90 5.45
CA PRO A 322 3.56 22.74 4.74
C PRO A 322 3.79 21.31 4.23
N GLY A 323 4.22 21.21 2.97
CA GLY A 323 4.52 19.94 2.30
C GLY A 323 3.31 19.13 1.86
N MET A 324 2.07 19.56 2.16
CA MET A 324 0.88 18.80 1.78
C MET A 324 0.59 18.91 0.28
N VAL A 325 0.59 17.77 -0.41
CA VAL A 325 0.36 17.70 -1.86
C VAL A 325 -0.69 16.66 -2.16
N ILE A 326 -1.73 17.07 -2.88
CA ILE A 326 -2.69 16.16 -3.50
C ILE A 326 -2.21 15.75 -4.88
N VAL A 327 -2.39 14.48 -5.24
CA VAL A 327 -2.07 13.94 -6.57
C VAL A 327 -3.19 13.01 -7.03
N THR A 328 -3.37 12.96 -8.34
CA THR A 328 -4.29 12.04 -9.02
C THR A 328 -3.45 11.12 -9.89
N LEU A 329 -3.69 9.81 -9.81
CA LEU A 329 -2.81 8.80 -10.41
C LEU A 329 -3.62 7.81 -11.22
N GLY A 330 -3.18 7.57 -12.46
CA GLY A 330 -3.64 6.49 -13.31
C GLY A 330 -2.75 5.26 -13.17
N GLY A 331 -3.30 4.08 -13.46
CA GLY A 331 -2.54 2.85 -13.60
C GLY A 331 -1.52 2.98 -14.72
N ASN A 332 -2.00 3.43 -15.87
CA ASN A 332 -1.23 3.79 -17.06
C ASN A 332 -0.91 5.29 -17.10
N ASP A 333 0.16 5.64 -17.79
CA ASP A 333 0.62 7.03 -17.96
C ASP A 333 -0.27 7.83 -18.93
N ASP A 334 -0.92 7.15 -19.88
CA ASP A 334 -1.77 7.72 -20.92
C ASP A 334 -3.15 7.02 -20.98
N THR A 335 -4.03 7.51 -21.87
CA THR A 335 -5.33 6.89 -22.14
C THR A 335 -5.18 5.42 -22.52
N CYS A 336 -5.91 4.59 -21.79
CA CYS A 336 -5.96 3.16 -21.99
C CYS A 336 -7.41 2.73 -22.21
N LEU A 337 -7.65 1.98 -23.29
CA LEU A 337 -9.00 1.65 -23.74
C LEU A 337 -9.45 0.23 -23.34
N ASP A 338 -8.51 -0.69 -23.09
CA ASP A 338 -8.75 -2.09 -22.70
C ASP A 338 -7.50 -2.67 -22.00
N ASP A 339 -7.70 -3.68 -21.16
CA ASP A 339 -6.69 -4.35 -20.32
C ASP A 339 -5.79 -3.36 -19.53
N CYS A 340 -6.42 -2.35 -18.93
CA CYS A 340 -5.69 -1.28 -18.25
C CYS A 340 -5.09 -1.73 -16.92
N LEU A 341 -3.96 -1.12 -16.57
CA LEU A 341 -3.26 -1.49 -15.35
C LEU A 341 -4.11 -1.11 -14.14
N THR A 342 -4.45 -2.11 -13.33
CA THR A 342 -5.12 -1.91 -12.04
C THR A 342 -4.20 -2.26 -10.89
N GLN A 343 -4.41 -1.59 -9.77
CA GLN A 343 -3.70 -1.87 -8.53
C GLN A 343 -4.57 -1.51 -7.34
N SER A 344 -4.14 -1.91 -6.15
CA SER A 344 -4.84 -1.55 -4.93
C SER A 344 -4.65 -0.05 -4.61
N VAL A 345 -5.63 0.58 -3.95
CA VAL A 345 -5.51 2.00 -3.53
C VAL A 345 -4.28 2.25 -2.65
N GLY A 346 -3.92 1.29 -1.78
CA GLY A 346 -2.70 1.37 -0.98
C GLY A 346 -1.43 1.30 -1.81
N ALA A 347 -1.43 0.55 -2.92
CA ALA A 347 -0.31 0.56 -3.86
C ALA A 347 -0.17 1.91 -4.57
N PHE A 348 -1.29 2.62 -4.85
CA PHE A 348 -1.22 4.00 -5.37
C PHE A 348 -0.60 4.95 -4.35
N ALA A 349 -1.01 4.85 -3.08
CA ALA A 349 -0.40 5.62 -2.01
C ALA A 349 1.11 5.35 -1.88
N ALA A 350 1.51 4.09 -1.98
CA ALA A 350 2.90 3.65 -1.89
C ALA A 350 3.77 4.01 -3.11
N ARG A 351 3.20 4.46 -4.25
CA ARG A 351 3.99 5.00 -5.37
C ARG A 351 4.84 6.19 -4.94
N TYR A 352 4.38 6.93 -3.93
CA TYR A 352 5.14 7.99 -3.30
C TYR A 352 5.63 7.52 -1.93
N LYS A 353 6.92 7.71 -1.64
CA LYS A 353 7.55 7.34 -0.36
C LYS A 353 6.90 8.03 0.87
N ASN A 354 6.06 9.02 0.63
CA ASN A 354 5.41 9.89 1.60
C ASN A 354 3.88 9.99 1.43
N GLY A 355 3.23 9.00 0.78
CA GLY A 355 1.77 8.93 0.72
C GLY A 355 1.15 8.74 2.11
N ILE A 356 0.24 9.64 2.51
CA ILE A 356 -0.39 9.63 3.84
C ILE A 356 -1.84 9.15 3.83
N ALA A 357 -2.55 9.37 2.72
CA ALA A 357 -3.96 9.01 2.54
C ALA A 357 -4.26 8.76 1.06
N ALA A 358 -5.19 7.86 0.76
CA ALA A 358 -5.64 7.62 -0.60
C ALA A 358 -7.09 7.12 -0.66
N LEU A 359 -7.78 7.49 -1.74
CA LEU A 359 -9.16 7.12 -2.06
C LEU A 359 -9.20 6.53 -3.48
N ASN A 360 -10.03 5.52 -3.71
CA ASN A 360 -10.31 5.07 -5.08
C ASN A 360 -10.89 6.22 -5.93
N GLY A 361 -10.62 6.22 -7.24
CA GLY A 361 -11.02 7.31 -8.12
C GLY A 361 -12.31 7.04 -8.91
N THR A 362 -12.26 7.30 -10.21
CA THR A 362 -13.41 7.41 -11.12
C THR A 362 -14.11 6.09 -11.37
N TYR A 363 -15.29 6.15 -11.99
CA TYR A 363 -15.87 4.98 -12.62
C TYR A 363 -14.91 4.36 -13.63
N PHE A 364 -14.98 3.04 -13.73
CA PHE A 364 -14.23 2.26 -14.69
C PHE A 364 -15.01 0.99 -15.02
N CYS A 365 -14.60 0.31 -16.09
CA CYS A 365 -15.23 -0.93 -16.53
C CYS A 365 -14.45 -2.13 -15.99
N PRO A 366 -14.84 -2.76 -14.87
CA PRO A 366 -14.05 -3.83 -14.29
C PRO A 366 -14.01 -5.07 -15.19
N ALA A 367 -12.85 -5.72 -15.32
CA ALA A 367 -12.68 -6.93 -16.12
C ALA A 367 -13.64 -8.08 -15.73
N THR A 368 -14.16 -8.06 -14.50
CA THR A 368 -15.14 -9.04 -14.00
C THR A 368 -16.57 -8.82 -14.52
N ALA A 369 -16.88 -7.66 -15.11
CA ALA A 369 -18.22 -7.34 -15.61
C ALA A 369 -18.33 -7.71 -17.10
N SER A 370 -19.31 -8.55 -17.45
CA SER A 370 -19.53 -8.98 -18.83
C SER A 370 -19.86 -7.83 -19.79
N SER A 371 -20.46 -6.74 -19.29
CA SER A 371 -20.72 -5.51 -20.05
C SER A 371 -19.46 -4.74 -20.44
N CYS A 372 -18.31 -5.12 -19.89
CA CYS A 372 -17.01 -4.48 -20.11
C CYS A 372 -16.11 -5.24 -21.11
N ALA A 373 -16.69 -6.15 -21.90
CA ALA A 373 -15.93 -6.88 -22.91
C ALA A 373 -15.23 -5.90 -23.89
N ASN A 374 -13.91 -6.06 -24.05
CA ASN A 374 -13.02 -5.21 -24.86
C ASN A 374 -12.81 -3.78 -24.34
N GLN A 375 -13.15 -3.53 -23.07
CA GLN A 375 -12.84 -2.29 -22.37
C GLN A 375 -12.48 -2.60 -20.90
N SER A 376 -11.82 -3.73 -20.69
CA SER A 376 -11.49 -4.29 -19.40
C SER A 376 -10.58 -3.37 -18.63
N ASP A 377 -10.99 -3.06 -17.42
CA ASP A 377 -10.33 -2.18 -16.47
C ASP A 377 -10.10 -0.73 -16.96
N SER A 378 -10.66 -0.34 -18.10
CA SER A 378 -10.53 1.02 -18.63
C SER A 378 -11.49 1.99 -17.95
N TYR A 379 -11.15 3.28 -18.01
CA TYR A 379 -11.98 4.36 -17.50
C TYR A 379 -12.05 5.48 -18.53
N PHE A 380 -13.24 6.08 -18.66
CA PHE A 380 -13.49 7.18 -19.59
C PHE A 380 -13.32 8.55 -18.94
N SER A 381 -13.54 8.65 -17.63
CA SER A 381 -13.50 9.91 -16.90
C SER A 381 -12.13 10.60 -17.02
N PRO A 382 -12.08 11.92 -17.32
CA PRO A 382 -10.84 12.68 -17.32
C PRO A 382 -10.10 12.67 -15.99
N LEU A 383 -8.77 12.52 -16.05
CA LEU A 383 -7.88 12.47 -14.89
C LEU A 383 -6.53 13.08 -15.25
N TYR A 384 -6.08 14.09 -14.49
CA TYR A 384 -4.71 14.58 -14.64
C TYR A 384 -3.75 13.66 -13.88
N HIS A 385 -2.95 12.87 -14.58
CA HIS A 385 -1.97 11.98 -13.96
C HIS A 385 -0.76 12.78 -13.47
N SER A 386 -0.75 13.16 -12.19
CA SER A 386 0.29 14.03 -11.60
C SER A 386 1.72 13.52 -11.77
N GLY A 387 1.92 12.18 -11.76
CA GLY A 387 3.24 11.56 -11.91
C GLY A 387 3.92 11.78 -13.27
N VAL A 388 3.14 11.90 -14.35
CA VAL A 388 3.64 12.13 -15.72
C VAL A 388 3.19 13.47 -16.30
N ARG A 389 2.36 14.22 -15.57
CA ARG A 389 1.86 15.56 -15.92
C ARG A 389 1.02 15.58 -17.20
N THR A 390 0.22 14.54 -17.40
CA THR A 390 -0.64 14.36 -18.58
C THR A 390 -2.11 14.35 -18.17
N MET A 391 -2.98 15.01 -18.93
CA MET A 391 -4.43 14.81 -18.81
C MET A 391 -4.83 13.53 -19.56
N VAL A 392 -5.08 12.46 -18.81
CA VAL A 392 -5.63 11.23 -19.36
C VAL A 392 -7.10 11.45 -19.72
N ASN A 393 -7.49 10.97 -20.90
CA ASN A 393 -8.80 11.17 -21.52
C ASN A 393 -9.13 12.66 -21.74
N GLN A 394 -8.14 13.46 -22.16
CA GLN A 394 -8.32 14.88 -22.51
C GLN A 394 -9.44 15.13 -23.54
N GLU A 395 -9.65 14.20 -24.47
CA GLU A 395 -10.71 14.30 -25.49
C GLU A 395 -12.11 14.29 -24.85
N GLU A 396 -12.28 13.57 -23.74
CA GLU A 396 -13.55 13.47 -23.03
C GLU A 396 -13.89 14.76 -22.27
N VAL A 397 -12.90 15.59 -21.93
CA VAL A 397 -13.15 16.87 -21.24
C VAL A 397 -14.08 17.76 -22.05
N ALA A 398 -13.80 17.91 -23.35
CA ALA A 398 -14.49 18.87 -24.22
C ALA A 398 -15.99 18.59 -24.37
N THR A 399 -16.41 17.33 -24.25
CA THR A 399 -17.79 16.88 -24.43
C THR A 399 -18.47 16.44 -23.14
N SER A 400 -17.75 16.45 -22.01
CA SER A 400 -18.25 15.89 -20.77
C SER A 400 -19.10 16.87 -19.97
N ALA A 401 -20.29 16.40 -19.57
CA ALA A 401 -21.14 17.04 -18.58
C ALA A 401 -20.69 16.75 -17.14
N TYR A 402 -19.55 16.08 -16.91
CA TYR A 402 -19.10 15.72 -15.57
C TYR A 402 -18.76 16.96 -14.75
N ALA A 403 -18.79 16.80 -13.43
CA ALA A 403 -18.13 17.75 -12.56
C ALA A 403 -16.65 17.39 -12.44
N MET A 404 -15.81 18.41 -12.32
CA MET A 404 -14.37 18.28 -12.26
C MET A 404 -13.81 19.12 -11.12
N LEU A 405 -12.95 18.50 -10.31
CA LEU A 405 -12.10 19.19 -9.35
C LEU A 405 -10.68 19.22 -9.88
N VAL A 406 -10.06 20.39 -9.78
CA VAL A 406 -8.67 20.65 -10.17
C VAL A 406 -7.97 21.29 -8.98
N TRP A 407 -6.74 20.91 -8.70
CA TRP A 407 -5.92 21.54 -7.67
C TRP A 407 -4.67 22.13 -8.31
N ASP A 408 -4.28 23.32 -7.85
CA ASP A 408 -2.98 23.89 -8.16
C ASP A 408 -1.88 23.38 -7.20
N THR A 409 -0.62 23.73 -7.48
CA THR A 409 0.53 23.36 -6.65
C THR A 409 0.54 24.00 -5.26
N ALA A 410 -0.34 24.98 -5.00
CA ALA A 410 -0.54 25.58 -3.67
C ALA A 410 -1.70 24.92 -2.91
N GLY A 411 -2.29 23.85 -3.45
CA GLY A 411 -3.38 23.11 -2.81
C GLY A 411 -4.75 23.79 -2.94
N ARG A 412 -4.89 24.85 -3.74
CA ARG A 412 -6.18 25.53 -3.95
C ARG A 412 -7.03 24.74 -4.95
N PRO A 413 -8.29 24.42 -4.62
CA PRO A 413 -9.19 23.76 -5.55
C PRO A 413 -9.87 24.76 -6.51
N TYR A 414 -10.15 24.27 -7.70
CA TYR A 414 -10.96 24.89 -8.74
C TYR A 414 -12.02 23.87 -9.16
N TYR A 415 -13.22 24.35 -9.42
CA TYR A 415 -14.37 23.50 -9.72
C TYR A 415 -14.96 23.89 -11.07
N PHE A 416 -15.24 22.88 -11.91
CA PHE A 416 -15.88 23.06 -13.22
C PHE A 416 -17.05 22.10 -13.35
N HIS A 417 -18.22 22.64 -13.69
CA HIS A 417 -19.38 21.85 -14.10
C HIS A 417 -20.17 22.65 -15.16
N PRO A 418 -20.22 22.18 -16.42
CA PRO A 418 -19.55 20.97 -16.95
C PRO A 418 -18.02 21.07 -17.01
N ALA A 419 -17.36 19.91 -17.00
CA ALA A 419 -15.91 19.76 -17.12
C ALA A 419 -15.35 20.40 -18.40
N SER A 420 -16.15 20.55 -19.45
CA SER A 420 -15.76 21.24 -20.68
C SER A 420 -15.31 22.69 -20.49
N GLN A 421 -15.71 23.34 -19.38
CA GLN A 421 -15.24 24.68 -19.02
C GLN A 421 -13.76 24.72 -18.59
N PHE A 422 -13.18 23.58 -18.20
CA PHE A 422 -11.76 23.49 -17.85
C PHE A 422 -10.84 23.66 -19.07
N GLY A 423 -11.23 23.11 -20.22
CA GLY A 423 -10.39 23.11 -21.43
C GLY A 423 -9.24 22.10 -21.34
N SER A 424 -7.99 22.58 -21.38
CA SER A 424 -6.78 21.77 -21.21
C SER A 424 -5.93 22.28 -20.04
N PRO A 425 -4.97 21.49 -19.53
CA PRO A 425 -4.00 21.95 -18.53
C PRO A 425 -3.35 23.30 -18.92
N GLU A 426 -2.91 23.46 -20.17
CA GLU A 426 -2.26 24.68 -20.64
C GLU A 426 -3.20 25.88 -20.62
N GLN A 427 -4.46 25.68 -21.03
CA GLN A 427 -5.48 26.72 -21.00
C GLN A 427 -5.83 27.13 -19.58
N PHE A 428 -5.97 26.16 -18.67
CA PHE A 428 -6.20 26.38 -17.26
C PHE A 428 -5.05 27.16 -16.62
N GLU A 429 -3.80 26.72 -16.82
CA GLU A 429 -2.62 27.40 -16.27
C GLU A 429 -2.49 28.83 -16.80
N ALA A 430 -2.75 29.06 -18.09
CA ALA A 430 -2.75 30.39 -18.68
C ALA A 430 -3.86 31.30 -18.16
N ALA A 431 -5.07 30.76 -17.96
CA ALA A 431 -6.23 31.53 -17.49
C ALA A 431 -6.13 31.92 -16.01
N HIS A 432 -5.53 31.07 -15.19
CA HIS A 432 -5.47 31.25 -13.74
C HIS A 432 -4.10 31.72 -13.23
N GLY A 433 -3.04 31.66 -14.04
CA GLY A 433 -1.69 32.04 -13.63
C GLY A 433 -1.11 31.13 -12.53
N VAL A 434 -1.49 29.85 -12.56
CA VAL A 434 -1.07 28.82 -11.59
C VAL A 434 -0.59 27.57 -12.32
N THR A 435 0.08 26.66 -11.61
CA THR A 435 0.47 25.35 -12.15
C THR A 435 -0.49 24.27 -11.65
N ILE A 436 -0.97 23.42 -12.54
CA ILE A 436 -1.86 22.31 -12.19
C ILE A 436 -1.09 21.19 -11.49
N GLN A 437 -1.68 20.69 -10.40
CA GLN A 437 -1.10 19.64 -9.54
C GLN A 437 -1.88 18.33 -9.64
N ALA A 438 -3.21 18.40 -9.64
CA ALA A 438 -4.09 17.23 -9.70
C ALA A 438 -5.41 17.62 -10.35
N ALA A 439 -6.10 16.65 -10.96
CA ALA A 439 -7.41 16.87 -11.53
C ALA A 439 -8.16 15.55 -11.68
N ILE A 440 -9.44 15.55 -11.36
CA ILE A 440 -10.32 14.40 -11.53
C ILE A 440 -11.73 14.86 -11.85
N ALA A 441 -12.31 14.28 -12.90
CA ALA A 441 -13.70 14.47 -13.27
C ALA A 441 -14.47 13.18 -13.06
N ASN A 442 -15.73 13.27 -12.65
CA ASN A 442 -16.62 12.11 -12.63
C ASN A 442 -18.09 12.55 -12.55
N TRP A 443 -18.99 11.62 -12.83
CA TRP A 443 -20.43 11.82 -12.71
C TRP A 443 -20.98 11.24 -11.40
N PRO A 444 -22.04 11.80 -10.82
CA PRO A 444 -22.54 13.18 -10.99
C PRO A 444 -21.81 14.19 -10.08
N ALA A 445 -22.10 15.48 -10.27
CA ALA A 445 -21.87 16.50 -9.26
C ALA A 445 -22.74 16.21 -8.02
N LEU A 446 -22.21 16.45 -6.82
CA LEU A 446 -22.97 16.29 -5.57
C LEU A 446 -23.29 17.64 -4.96
N ILE A 447 -22.25 18.44 -4.67
CA ILE A 447 -22.36 19.74 -4.01
C ILE A 447 -21.75 20.81 -4.90
N GLU A 448 -22.46 21.93 -5.06
CA GLU A 448 -21.98 23.15 -5.73
C GLU A 448 -22.29 24.38 -4.90
N GLY A 449 -21.24 25.14 -4.53
CA GLY A 449 -21.39 26.31 -3.66
C GLY A 449 -22.09 25.99 -2.34
N GLY A 450 -21.90 24.77 -1.81
CA GLY A 450 -22.56 24.30 -0.60
C GLY A 450 -23.99 23.75 -0.77
N VAL A 451 -24.51 23.67 -2.00
CA VAL A 451 -25.88 23.19 -2.29
C VAL A 451 -25.85 21.80 -2.94
N ASP A 452 -26.75 20.91 -2.51
CA ASP A 452 -26.97 19.60 -3.17
C ASP A 452 -27.63 19.78 -4.54
N VAL A 453 -26.89 19.44 -5.59
CA VAL A 453 -27.30 19.50 -7.01
C VAL A 453 -27.51 18.11 -7.62
N SER A 454 -27.34 17.04 -6.83
CA SER A 454 -27.36 15.67 -7.34
C SER A 454 -28.73 15.26 -7.90
N ARG A 455 -29.79 15.90 -7.41
CA ARG A 455 -31.19 15.58 -7.74
C ARG A 455 -31.66 16.18 -9.05
N ASP A 456 -30.98 17.22 -9.53
CA ASP A 456 -31.30 17.91 -10.78
C ASP A 456 -30.62 17.27 -12.00
N GLN A 457 -29.79 16.26 -11.76
CA GLN A 457 -29.03 15.54 -12.78
C GLN A 457 -29.68 14.22 -13.20
N LEU A 458 -29.42 13.82 -14.45
CA LEU A 458 -29.87 12.54 -14.98
C LEU A 458 -29.06 11.38 -14.42
N LEU A 459 -29.55 10.81 -13.32
CA LEU A 459 -28.97 9.61 -12.70
C LEU A 459 -29.57 8.33 -13.30
N ASP A 460 -28.75 7.29 -13.44
CA ASP A 460 -29.23 5.95 -13.82
C ASP A 460 -29.99 5.27 -12.67
N SER A 461 -30.68 4.16 -12.95
CA SER A 461 -31.50 3.46 -11.95
C SER A 461 -30.68 2.92 -10.77
N GLY A 462 -29.45 2.48 -11.01
CA GLY A 462 -28.52 2.02 -9.99
C GLY A 462 -28.02 3.16 -9.09
N GLN A 463 -27.79 4.33 -9.66
CA GLN A 463 -27.47 5.55 -8.90
C GLN A 463 -28.65 6.05 -8.05
N LYS A 464 -29.86 6.03 -8.63
CA LYS A 464 -31.10 6.51 -7.98
C LYS A 464 -31.57 5.62 -6.84
N SER A 465 -31.50 4.30 -7.01
CA SER A 465 -32.26 3.37 -6.17
C SER A 465 -31.42 2.31 -5.46
N THR A 466 -30.23 1.99 -5.97
CA THR A 466 -29.39 0.97 -5.33
C THR A 466 -28.64 1.55 -4.14
N LYS A 467 -28.90 0.99 -2.96
CA LYS A 467 -28.13 1.27 -1.75
C LYS A 467 -26.89 0.40 -1.70
N THR A 468 -25.73 1.01 -1.74
CA THR A 468 -24.41 0.34 -1.69
C THR A 468 -23.40 1.26 -1.00
N THR A 469 -22.14 0.85 -0.94
CA THR A 469 -21.09 1.77 -0.50
C THR A 469 -20.88 2.85 -1.55
N ARG A 470 -20.92 4.11 -1.14
CA ARG A 470 -20.78 5.28 -2.01
C ARG A 470 -19.56 6.09 -1.59
N VAL A 471 -18.88 6.67 -2.57
CA VAL A 471 -17.62 7.36 -2.38
C VAL A 471 -17.69 8.75 -3.00
N ALA A 472 -17.13 9.75 -2.34
CA ALA A 472 -17.01 11.10 -2.87
C ALA A 472 -15.71 11.75 -2.44
N VAL A 473 -15.26 12.70 -3.25
CA VAL A 473 -14.27 13.70 -2.85
C VAL A 473 -14.95 15.06 -2.76
N GLY A 474 -14.72 15.78 -1.67
CA GLY A 474 -15.22 17.13 -1.46
C GLY A 474 -14.11 18.08 -1.03
N VAL A 475 -14.36 19.39 -1.14
CA VAL A 475 -13.41 20.44 -0.78
C VAL A 475 -14.10 21.57 -0.01
N LYS A 476 -13.39 22.13 0.96
CA LYS A 476 -13.78 23.37 1.66
C LYS A 476 -12.54 24.23 1.87
N GLY A 477 -12.45 25.36 1.18
CA GLY A 477 -11.16 26.07 1.07
C GLY A 477 -10.06 25.13 0.58
N THR A 478 -8.93 25.04 1.28
CA THR A 478 -7.82 24.09 0.97
C THR A 478 -8.01 22.70 1.57
N THR A 479 -9.08 22.47 2.34
CA THR A 479 -9.31 21.18 2.99
C THR A 479 -10.01 20.23 2.04
N VAL A 480 -9.40 19.06 1.81
CA VAL A 480 -9.96 17.95 1.03
C VAL A 480 -10.63 16.95 1.98
N TYR A 481 -11.77 16.43 1.54
CA TYR A 481 -12.58 15.44 2.25
C TYR A 481 -12.73 14.19 1.38
N PHE A 482 -12.41 13.04 1.94
CA PHE A 482 -12.69 11.73 1.36
C PHE A 482 -13.85 11.10 2.12
N PHE A 483 -14.97 10.91 1.44
CA PHE A 483 -16.19 10.33 2.02
C PHE A 483 -16.36 8.90 1.56
N VAL A 484 -16.69 8.01 2.51
CA VAL A 484 -17.21 6.68 2.23
C VAL A 484 -18.46 6.46 3.07
N VAL A 485 -19.61 6.33 2.40
CA VAL A 485 -20.92 6.19 3.03
C VAL A 485 -21.49 4.80 2.73
N SER A 486 -21.88 4.07 3.78
CA SER A 486 -22.39 2.70 3.65
C SER A 486 -23.91 2.70 3.41
N SER A 487 -24.40 1.76 2.61
CA SER A 487 -25.84 1.54 2.36
C SER A 487 -26.59 2.79 1.86
N ALA A 488 -25.98 3.53 0.94
CA ALA A 488 -26.46 4.80 0.42
C ALA A 488 -26.75 4.75 -1.10
N THR A 489 -27.78 5.47 -1.54
CA THR A 489 -27.93 5.93 -2.92
C THR A 489 -27.02 7.14 -3.18
N VAL A 490 -26.97 7.65 -4.41
CA VAL A 490 -26.23 8.89 -4.71
C VAL A 490 -26.88 10.11 -4.04
N SER A 491 -28.21 10.16 -3.96
CA SER A 491 -28.95 11.22 -3.22
C SER A 491 -28.67 11.16 -1.71
N ASP A 492 -28.58 9.96 -1.13
CA ASP A 492 -28.23 9.79 0.27
C ASP A 492 -26.78 10.28 0.53
N LEU A 493 -25.85 9.94 -0.37
CA LEU A 493 -24.46 10.42 -0.32
C LEU A 493 -24.41 11.95 -0.36
N ALA A 494 -25.10 12.60 -1.30
CA ALA A 494 -25.12 14.05 -1.41
C ALA A 494 -25.65 14.72 -0.13
N ALA A 495 -26.74 14.20 0.44
CA ALA A 495 -27.30 14.71 1.69
C ALA A 495 -26.34 14.55 2.88
N VAL A 496 -25.59 13.44 2.96
CA VAL A 496 -24.56 13.27 3.98
C VAL A 496 -23.41 14.25 3.76
N VAL A 497 -22.90 14.39 2.53
CA VAL A 497 -21.79 15.30 2.22
C VAL A 497 -22.17 16.76 2.51
N ALA A 498 -23.42 17.15 2.22
CA ALA A 498 -23.94 18.48 2.53
C ALA A 498 -23.85 18.84 4.03
N THR A 499 -23.97 17.86 4.95
CA THR A 499 -23.88 18.15 6.40
C THR A 499 -22.48 18.59 6.84
N TYR A 500 -21.45 18.29 6.05
CA TYR A 500 -20.08 18.73 6.31
C TYR A 500 -19.80 20.14 5.82
N GLY A 501 -20.75 20.77 5.11
CA GLY A 501 -20.64 22.15 4.64
C GLY A 501 -19.42 22.37 3.77
N VAL A 502 -19.14 21.41 2.88
CA VAL A 502 -18.12 21.52 1.82
C VAL A 502 -18.61 22.45 0.72
N ASP A 503 -17.70 23.15 0.07
CA ASP A 503 -18.03 24.10 -1.00
C ASP A 503 -18.40 23.34 -2.28
N TYR A 504 -17.64 22.30 -2.61
CA TYR A 504 -17.84 21.47 -3.79
C TYR A 504 -17.61 20.00 -3.48
N ALA A 505 -18.35 19.11 -4.13
CA ALA A 505 -18.10 17.67 -4.06
C ALA A 505 -18.57 16.94 -5.32
N ILE A 506 -17.83 15.89 -5.67
CA ILE A 506 -18.15 15.01 -6.80
C ILE A 506 -18.22 13.55 -6.34
N ASN A 507 -19.09 12.78 -6.97
CA ASN A 507 -19.21 11.34 -6.74
C ASN A 507 -18.06 10.59 -7.40
N LEU A 508 -17.61 9.49 -6.80
CA LEU A 508 -16.58 8.59 -7.31
C LEU A 508 -17.10 7.14 -7.42
N ASP A 509 -16.26 6.21 -7.89
CA ASP A 509 -16.68 4.81 -7.98
C ASP A 509 -16.93 4.22 -6.58
N GLY A 510 -17.98 3.42 -6.48
CA GLY A 510 -18.46 2.87 -5.22
C GLY A 510 -18.45 1.34 -5.21
N GLY A 511 -19.33 0.78 -4.38
CA GLY A 511 -19.52 -0.66 -4.25
C GLY A 511 -18.20 -1.37 -3.95
N SER A 512 -17.89 -2.40 -4.72
CA SER A 512 -16.68 -3.23 -4.50
C SER A 512 -15.34 -2.50 -4.75
N SER A 513 -15.35 -1.33 -5.39
CA SER A 513 -14.14 -0.49 -5.55
C SER A 513 -13.81 0.33 -4.33
N SER A 514 -14.78 0.52 -3.43
CA SER A 514 -14.67 1.47 -2.32
C SER A 514 -13.49 1.13 -1.43
N ALA A 515 -12.50 2.01 -1.39
CA ALA A 515 -11.31 1.83 -0.59
C ALA A 515 -10.76 3.18 -0.13
N LEU A 516 -10.53 3.29 1.18
CA LEU A 516 -9.93 4.42 1.85
C LEU A 516 -8.72 3.91 2.62
N TRP A 517 -7.54 4.36 2.20
CA TRP A 517 -6.26 4.00 2.78
C TRP A 517 -5.67 5.19 3.52
N GLN A 518 -5.02 4.94 4.65
CA GLN A 518 -4.36 5.96 5.47
C GLN A 518 -3.19 5.35 6.25
N TYR A 519 -2.02 5.99 6.21
CA TYR A 519 -0.81 5.61 6.94
C TYR A 519 -0.54 4.09 6.94
N GLY A 520 -0.32 3.52 5.76
CA GLY A 520 0.00 2.09 5.65
C GLY A 520 -1.19 1.13 5.65
N SER A 521 -2.38 1.62 5.97
CA SER A 521 -3.50 0.76 6.36
C SER A 521 -4.82 1.16 5.75
N TYR A 522 -5.62 0.17 5.34
CA TYR A 522 -7.00 0.42 4.92
C TYR A 522 -7.88 0.74 6.14
N ARG A 523 -8.63 1.85 6.03
CA ARG A 523 -9.79 2.20 6.85
C ARG A 523 -11.07 1.63 6.23
N VAL A 524 -11.14 1.62 4.89
CA VAL A 524 -12.14 0.91 4.08
C VAL A 524 -11.40 0.17 2.99
N GLY A 525 -11.81 -1.06 2.67
CA GLY A 525 -11.23 -1.83 1.57
C GLY A 525 -10.61 -3.16 2.02
N PRO A 526 -9.65 -3.72 1.25
CA PRO A 526 -8.89 -3.08 0.17
C PRO A 526 -9.68 -2.80 -1.13
N GLY A 527 -10.90 -3.33 -1.25
CA GLY A 527 -11.69 -3.26 -2.48
C GLY A 527 -11.11 -4.16 -3.57
N ARG A 528 -11.71 -4.11 -4.77
CA ARG A 528 -11.09 -4.63 -5.99
C ARG A 528 -9.94 -3.70 -6.45
N PRO A 529 -8.97 -4.21 -7.23
CA PRO A 529 -8.02 -3.34 -7.93
C PRO A 529 -8.76 -2.29 -8.76
N VAL A 530 -8.21 -1.07 -8.79
CA VAL A 530 -8.77 0.08 -9.52
C VAL A 530 -7.72 0.66 -10.46
N PRO A 531 -8.13 1.29 -11.57
CA PRO A 531 -7.19 1.86 -12.54
C PRO A 531 -6.77 3.28 -12.19
N ASN A 532 -7.37 3.92 -11.19
CA ASN A 532 -6.94 5.23 -10.73
C ASN A 532 -7.32 5.52 -9.27
N ALA A 533 -6.64 6.48 -8.66
CA ALA A 533 -6.85 6.90 -7.28
C ALA A 533 -6.46 8.37 -7.05
N ILE A 534 -7.02 8.95 -5.99
CA ILE A 534 -6.59 10.23 -5.42
C ILE A 534 -5.70 9.93 -4.21
N VAL A 535 -4.55 10.58 -4.12
CA VAL A 535 -3.59 10.40 -3.02
C VAL A 535 -3.23 11.76 -2.44
N VAL A 536 -3.14 11.84 -1.12
CA VAL A 536 -2.49 12.94 -0.41
C VAL A 536 -1.14 12.45 0.07
N ARG A 537 -0.08 13.22 -0.17
CA ARG A 537 1.29 12.95 0.26
C ARG A 537 1.87 14.16 0.98
N GLN A 538 2.89 13.94 1.80
CA GLN A 538 3.58 15.03 2.51
C GLN A 538 5.05 15.14 2.06
N ASP A 539 5.38 16.15 1.27
CA ASP A 539 6.74 16.45 0.83
C ASP A 539 7.60 17.00 1.99
N PRO A 540 8.68 16.31 2.41
CA PRO A 540 9.51 16.73 3.53
C PRO A 540 10.31 18.03 3.28
N SER A 541 10.38 18.50 2.03
CA SER A 541 11.14 19.70 1.65
C SER A 541 10.30 20.98 1.61
N GLY A 542 9.10 20.97 2.22
CA GLY A 542 8.23 22.13 2.33
C GLY A 542 8.86 23.31 3.06
#